data_AF-A0A537PM02-F1
#
_entry.id   AF-A0A537PM02-F1
#
_cell.length_a   1.000
_cell.length_b   1.000
_cell.length_c   1.000
_cell.angle_alpha   90.00
_cell.angle_beta   90.00
_cell.angle_gamma   90.00
#
_symmetry.space_group_name_H-M   'P 1'
#
loop_
_entity.id
_entity.type
_entity.pdbx_description
1 polymer ?
#
loop_
_entity_poly.entity_id
_entity_poly.type
_entity_poly.pdbx_seq_one_letter_code
_entity_poly.pdbx_strand_id
1 'polypeptide(L)'
;MRSALFVPGDSTAKLAKALSAGADALILDLEDSVAAERKEAARTTTLAFLEDARKRQPGPLLMVRVNALETGLTDADLDAIVAGRPDAIMLPKAEGGAAVAHLD
;
A
#
# COMPACT_ATOMS: atom_id res chain seq x y z
N MET A 1 -8.85 8.81 13.06
CA MET A 1 -8.75 8.79 11.59
C MET A 1 -10.11 9.15 11.01
N ARG A 2 -10.19 10.24 10.23
CA ARG A 2 -11.40 10.83 9.63
C ARG A 2 -11.47 10.58 8.13
N SER A 3 -10.31 10.50 7.46
CA SER A 3 -10.20 10.33 6.02
C SER A 3 -9.02 9.41 5.66
N ALA A 4 -9.21 8.58 4.64
CA ALA A 4 -8.18 7.76 4.03
C ALA A 4 -8.24 7.95 2.51
N LEU A 5 -7.11 8.32 1.89
CA LEU A 5 -7.02 8.60 0.46
C LEU A 5 -6.37 7.41 -0.27
N PHE A 6 -7.10 6.81 -1.21
CA PHE A 6 -6.55 5.79 -2.11
C PHE A 6 -5.62 6.43 -3.15
N VAL A 7 -4.44 5.83 -3.32
CA VAL A 7 -3.43 6.28 -4.28
C VAL A 7 -2.86 5.05 -5.00
N PRO A 8 -2.96 4.95 -6.34
CA PRO A 8 -2.37 3.83 -7.08
C PRO A 8 -0.86 3.76 -6.88
N GLY A 9 -0.36 2.59 -6.51
CA GLY A 9 1.05 2.36 -6.19
C GLY A 9 1.98 2.48 -7.41
N ASP A 10 1.46 2.46 -8.63
CA ASP A 10 2.22 2.64 -9.88
C ASP A 10 2.29 4.12 -10.34
N SER A 11 1.64 5.04 -9.63
CA SER A 11 1.52 6.44 -10.05
C SER A 11 2.37 7.38 -9.21
N THR A 12 3.66 7.50 -9.56
CA THR A 12 4.62 8.43 -8.92
C THR A 12 4.08 9.86 -8.81
N ALA A 13 3.40 10.34 -9.86
CA ALA A 13 2.80 11.67 -9.89
C ALA A 13 1.68 11.87 -8.86
N LYS A 14 0.84 10.85 -8.61
CA LYS A 14 -0.22 10.92 -7.59
C LYS A 14 0.35 10.76 -6.19
N LEU A 15 1.30 9.84 -6.01
CA LEU A 15 2.02 9.63 -4.76
C LEU A 15 2.71 10.91 -4.27
N ALA A 16 3.43 11.61 -5.14
CA ALA A 16 4.09 12.87 -4.80
C ALA A 16 3.12 13.95 -4.28
N LYS A 17 1.90 14.00 -4.81
CA LYS A 17 0.86 14.96 -4.38
C LYS A 17 0.11 14.51 -3.13
N ALA A 18 0.05 13.21 -2.87
CA ALA A 18 -0.75 12.63 -1.80
C ALA A 18 -0.33 13.09 -0.39
N LEU A 19 0.97 13.27 -0.16
CA LEU A 19 1.50 13.77 1.13
C LEU A 19 0.94 15.16 1.50
N SER A 20 0.65 15.99 0.50
CA SER A 20 0.09 17.33 0.70
C SER A 20 -1.46 17.37 0.70
N ALA A 21 -2.14 16.23 0.57
CA ALA A 21 -3.59 16.19 0.41
C ALA A 21 -4.38 16.44 1.72
N GLY A 22 -3.71 16.41 2.88
CA GLY A 22 -4.35 16.64 4.19
C GLY A 22 -5.23 15.49 4.68
N ALA A 23 -5.11 14.29 4.09
CA ALA A 23 -5.77 13.09 4.58
C ALA A 23 -5.11 12.58 5.87
N ASP A 24 -5.90 11.96 6.77
CA ASP A 24 -5.33 11.36 7.99
C ASP A 24 -4.51 10.08 7.66
N ALA A 25 -4.85 9.40 6.56
CA ALA A 25 -4.15 8.23 6.04
C ALA A 25 -4.06 8.23 4.51
N LEU A 26 -2.99 7.62 3.98
CA LEU A 26 -2.84 7.27 2.58
C LEU A 26 -2.91 5.75 2.45
N ILE A 27 -3.73 5.25 1.53
CA ILE A 27 -3.79 3.84 1.16
C ILE A 27 -3.09 3.71 -0.19
N LEU A 28 -1.86 3.21 -0.14
CA LEU A 28 -1.06 2.89 -1.31
C LEU A 28 -1.56 1.58 -1.88
N ASP A 29 -2.18 1.65 -3.04
CA ASP A 29 -2.93 0.54 -3.59
C ASP A 29 -2.12 -0.27 -4.59
N LEU A 30 -1.91 -1.56 -4.29
CA LEU A 30 -1.33 -2.54 -5.20
C LEU A 30 -2.40 -3.42 -5.86
N GLU A 31 -3.67 -3.28 -5.48
CA GLU A 31 -4.80 -4.10 -5.96
C GLU A 31 -5.49 -3.45 -7.17
N ASP A 32 -6.79 -3.17 -7.10
CA ASP A 32 -7.63 -2.94 -8.29
C ASP A 32 -7.30 -1.66 -9.07
N SER A 33 -6.60 -0.69 -8.48
CA SER A 33 -6.19 0.52 -9.21
C SER A 33 -4.90 0.37 -10.02
N VAL A 34 -4.27 -0.82 -9.99
CA VAL A 34 -3.04 -1.13 -10.71
C VAL A 34 -3.31 -2.25 -11.72
N ALA A 35 -2.97 -2.01 -12.98
CA ALA A 35 -3.06 -3.03 -14.04
C ALA A 35 -2.14 -4.23 -13.75
N ALA A 36 -2.52 -5.43 -14.21
CA ALA A 36 -1.81 -6.67 -13.88
C ALA A 36 -0.32 -6.62 -14.28
N GLU A 37 -0.03 -6.09 -15.46
CA GLU A 37 1.32 -5.89 -16.00
C GLU A 37 2.14 -4.82 -15.26
N ARG A 38 1.50 -4.02 -14.39
CA ARG A 38 2.14 -2.96 -13.61
C ARG A 38 2.40 -3.35 -12.15
N LYS A 39 1.94 -4.52 -11.68
CA LYS A 39 2.03 -4.93 -10.27
C LYS A 39 3.45 -4.90 -9.72
N GLU A 40 4.41 -5.41 -10.49
CA GLU A 40 5.83 -5.42 -10.10
C GLU A 40 6.41 -4.00 -9.99
N ALA A 41 6.12 -3.14 -10.97
CA ALA A 41 6.52 -1.73 -10.94
C ALA A 41 5.86 -0.96 -9.80
N ALA A 42 4.59 -1.28 -9.47
CA ALA A 42 3.85 -0.69 -8.38
C ALA A 42 4.45 -1.03 -7.02
N ARG A 43 4.88 -2.28 -6.79
CA ARG A 43 5.60 -2.69 -5.58
C ARG A 43 6.87 -1.88 -5.37
N THR A 44 7.69 -1.79 -6.42
CA THR A 44 8.96 -1.05 -6.39
C THR A 44 8.73 0.43 -6.09
N THR A 45 7.74 1.03 -6.75
CA THR A 45 7.36 2.43 -6.57
C THR A 45 6.80 2.70 -5.17
N THR A 46 5.98 1.78 -4.66
CA THR A 46 5.39 1.87 -3.32
C THR A 46 6.46 1.80 -2.24
N LEU A 47 7.42 0.87 -2.34
CA LEU A 47 8.55 0.78 -1.42
C LEU A 47 9.36 2.09 -1.40
N ALA A 48 9.75 2.58 -2.58
CA ALA A 48 10.52 3.81 -2.69
C ALA A 48 9.77 5.02 -2.09
N PHE A 49 8.46 5.10 -2.30
CA PHE A 49 7.62 6.13 -1.69
C PHE A 49 7.55 6.00 -0.16
N LEU A 50 7.36 4.79 0.38
CA LEU A 50 7.34 4.55 1.83
C LEU A 50 8.65 5.02 2.48
N GLU A 51 9.79 4.65 1.91
CA GLU A 51 11.11 5.03 2.41
C GLU A 51 11.36 6.54 2.39
N ASP A 52 10.91 7.25 1.34
CA ASP A 52 11.00 8.70 1.26
C ASP A 52 10.03 9.40 2.23
N ALA A 53 8.78 8.97 2.27
CA ALA A 53 7.75 9.55 3.14
C ALA A 53 8.11 9.41 4.63
N ARG A 54 8.71 8.27 5.04
CA ARG A 54 9.17 8.05 6.42
C ARG A 54 10.24 9.04 6.87
N LYS A 55 11.01 9.64 5.95
CA LYS A 55 12.01 10.68 6.27
C LYS A 55 11.37 12.04 6.57
N ARG A 56 10.08 12.24 6.25
CA ARG A 56 9.39 13.55 6.24
C ARG A 56 8.38 13.71 7.39
N GLN A 57 8.67 13.21 8.58
CA GLN A 57 7.73 13.27 9.71
C GLN A 57 7.58 14.69 10.30
N PRO A 58 6.38 15.05 10.82
CA PRO A 58 5.15 14.26 10.87
C PRO A 58 4.40 14.19 9.52
N GLY A 59 3.71 13.07 9.27
CA GLY A 59 2.93 12.83 8.04
C GLY A 59 1.68 11.98 8.28
N PRO A 60 0.87 11.68 7.25
CA PRO A 60 -0.29 10.81 7.35
C PRO A 60 0.13 9.37 7.70
N LEU A 61 -0.82 8.57 8.20
CA LEU A 61 -0.62 7.12 8.30
C LEU A 61 -0.41 6.53 6.89
N LEU A 62 0.60 5.70 6.72
CA LEU A 62 0.92 5.06 5.44
C LEU A 62 0.45 3.61 5.48
N MET A 63 -0.67 3.33 4.81
CA MET A 63 -1.23 1.98 4.70
C MET A 63 -0.97 1.44 3.31
N VAL A 64 -0.74 0.13 3.17
CA VAL A 64 -0.62 -0.53 1.86
C VAL A 64 -1.77 -1.50 1.71
N ARG A 65 -2.56 -1.37 0.64
CA ARG A 65 -3.52 -2.39 0.23
C ARG A 65 -2.83 -3.37 -0.70
N VAL A 66 -2.63 -4.59 -0.21
CA VAL A 66 -2.04 -5.71 -0.97
C VAL A 66 -3.09 -6.31 -1.90
N ASN A 67 -2.68 -7.16 -2.83
CA ASN A 67 -3.58 -7.97 -3.63
C ASN A 67 -4.23 -9.06 -2.76
N ALA A 68 -5.44 -9.47 -3.15
CA ALA A 68 -6.20 -10.51 -2.46
C ALA A 68 -5.50 -11.88 -2.55
N LEU A 69 -5.72 -12.74 -1.54
CA LEU A 69 -5.05 -14.04 -1.42
C LEU A 69 -5.26 -14.93 -2.65
N GLU A 70 -6.46 -14.88 -3.25
CA GLU A 70 -6.84 -15.69 -4.41
C GLU A 70 -6.03 -15.35 -5.66
N THR A 71 -5.39 -14.19 -5.70
CA THR A 71 -4.53 -13.78 -6.81
C THR A 71 -3.15 -14.44 -6.78
N GLY A 72 -2.73 -15.00 -5.63
CA GLY A 72 -1.38 -15.51 -5.41
C GLY A 72 -0.29 -14.42 -5.40
N LEU A 73 -0.66 -13.14 -5.32
CA LEU A 73 0.27 -12.01 -5.36
C LEU A 73 0.55 -11.39 -3.98
N THR A 74 -0.19 -11.77 -2.94
CA THR A 74 -0.11 -11.18 -1.60
C THR A 74 1.30 -11.28 -1.01
N ASP A 75 1.91 -12.46 -1.04
CA ASP A 75 3.24 -12.68 -0.45
C ASP A 75 4.30 -11.82 -1.15
N ALA A 76 4.25 -11.72 -2.48
CA ALA A 76 5.14 -10.85 -3.25
C ALA A 76 4.92 -9.36 -2.95
N ASP A 77 3.69 -8.95 -2.63
CA ASP A 77 3.42 -7.60 -2.17
C ASP A 77 4.03 -7.36 -0.79
N LEU A 78 3.81 -8.29 0.15
CA LEU A 78 4.33 -8.22 1.52
C LEU A 78 5.86 -8.13 1.52
N ASP A 79 6.53 -9.07 0.85
CA ASP A 79 7.99 -9.12 0.71
C ASP A 79 8.55 -7.78 0.20
N ALA A 80 7.86 -7.14 -0.74
CA ALA A 80 8.30 -5.89 -1.32
C ALA A 80 8.11 -4.69 -0.37
N ILE A 81 7.03 -4.63 0.41
CA ILE A 81 6.63 -3.41 1.14
C ILE A 81 7.03 -3.40 2.60
N VAL A 82 7.25 -4.54 3.24
CA VAL A 82 7.59 -4.62 4.69
C VAL A 82 8.87 -3.85 5.04
N ALA A 83 9.86 -3.84 4.14
CA ALA A 83 11.08 -3.05 4.32
C ALA A 83 10.81 -1.53 4.42
N GLY A 84 9.76 -1.05 3.76
CA GLY A 84 9.28 0.34 3.84
C GLY A 84 8.58 0.67 5.16
N ARG A 85 8.32 -0.33 6.01
CA ARG A 85 7.65 -0.22 7.31
C ARG A 85 6.35 0.59 7.20
N PRO A 86 5.33 0.14 6.46
CA PRO A 86 4.02 0.80 6.48
C PRO A 86 3.44 0.79 7.91
N ASP A 87 2.53 1.72 8.20
CA ASP A 87 1.82 1.78 9.47
C ASP A 87 0.71 0.71 9.57
N ALA A 88 0.19 0.23 8.42
CA ALA A 88 -0.74 -0.87 8.36
C ALA A 88 -0.72 -1.57 7.00
N ILE A 89 -1.11 -2.85 7.00
CA ILE A 89 -1.42 -3.63 5.80
C ILE A 89 -2.95 -3.76 5.72
N MET A 90 -3.52 -3.50 4.55
CA MET A 90 -4.94 -3.67 4.26
C MET A 90 -5.11 -4.90 3.38
N LEU A 91 -5.70 -5.96 3.94
CA LEU A 91 -6.07 -7.17 3.21
C LEU A 91 -7.44 -6.98 2.55
N PRO A 92 -7.54 -6.95 1.21
CA PRO A 92 -8.83 -6.94 0.54
C PRO A 92 -9.48 -8.34 0.58
N LYS A 93 -10.81 -8.36 0.44
CA LYS A 93 -11.61 -9.60 0.29
C LYS A 93 -11.33 -10.65 1.38
N ALA A 94 -11.04 -10.20 2.61
CA ALA A 94 -10.75 -11.10 3.72
C ALA A 94 -11.98 -11.93 4.10
N GLU A 95 -11.87 -13.26 4.03
CA GLU A 95 -12.92 -14.21 4.41
C GLU A 95 -12.47 -15.09 5.58
N GLY A 96 -12.98 -14.78 6.77
CA GLY A 96 -12.70 -15.52 8.01
C GLY A 96 -11.34 -15.22 8.64
N GLY A 97 -11.10 -15.78 9.83
CA GLY A 97 -9.89 -15.51 10.61
C GLY A 97 -8.60 -16.05 9.99
N ALA A 98 -8.69 -17.15 9.23
CA ALA A 98 -7.54 -17.75 8.56
C ALA A 98 -6.92 -16.83 7.50
N ALA A 99 -7.73 -16.04 6.81
CA ALA A 99 -7.24 -15.07 5.82
C ALA A 99 -6.34 -14.02 6.46
N VAL A 100 -6.67 -13.56 7.67
CA VAL A 100 -5.86 -12.60 8.42
C VAL A 100 -4.58 -13.25 8.95
N ALA A 101 -4.69 -14.47 9.49
CA ALA A 101 -3.54 -15.21 10.02
C ALA A 101 -2.48 -15.55 8.96
N HIS A 102 -2.80 -15.50 7.67
CA HIS A 102 -1.81 -15.65 6.58
C HIS A 102 -0.82 -14.49 6.50
N LEU A 103 -1.19 -13.30 7.01
CA LEU A 103 -0.38 -12.09 6.94
C LEU A 103 0.51 -11.85 8.17
N ASP A 104 0.32 -12.61 9.24
CA ASP A 104 1.05 -12.50 10.53
C ASP A 104 2.35 -13.32 10.52
#